data_AF-A0A5J9W9J7-F1
#
_entry.id   AF-A0A5J9W9J7-F1
#
_cell.length_a   1.000
_cell.length_b   1.000
_cell.length_c   1.000
_cell.angle_alpha   90.00
_cell.angle_beta   90.00
_cell.angle_gamma   90.00
#
_symmetry.space_group_name_H-M   'P 1'
#
loop_
_entity.id
_entity.type
_entity.pdbx_description
1 polymer ?
#
loop_
_entity_poly.entity_id
_entity_poly.type
_entity_poly.pdbx_seq_one_letter_code
_entity_poly.pdbx_strand_id
1 'polypeptide(L)'
;MRIWTGRIVMDGFETPIMIRRGGREIKKSCYDMMRTFQHNSYIPHMGFFTDTSNMGRLAIPIVSASFSRWVRNDGEGLLFEENGDMSVLFRTMIIDLCDLIKCLHTEKAIMIKHLEVGNLYLANEVDPRILLLVTEVEDKSAANNIELLKPVQEIVNCLRNYPHNWDYHTKGEYLVSVLAAHYNLIWKSMDQIKVSWPRQNGVLPYVLVEIIKHQESRGSHYLPSIDFHYLVLIRDTFKHFFSYPQQLQELLVSKEHFIALVDQLSPNIWLNLYDVIGNIYTLNSPYVLNSFFCIAV
;
A
#
# COMPACT_ATOMS: atom_id res chain seq x y z
N MET A 1 -16.33 11.61 17.72
CA MET A 1 -15.63 12.21 18.88
C MET A 1 -15.35 13.69 18.62
N ARG A 2 -15.32 14.54 19.66
CA ARG A 2 -15.03 15.98 19.51
C ARG A 2 -13.63 16.32 20.06
N ILE A 3 -12.85 17.03 19.27
CA ILE A 3 -11.63 17.73 19.70
C ILE A 3 -12.00 19.18 19.97
N TRP A 4 -11.40 19.76 21.01
CA TRP A 4 -11.63 21.15 21.41
C TRP A 4 -10.36 21.96 21.21
N THR A 5 -10.48 23.26 20.93
CA THR A 5 -9.34 24.16 20.92
C THR A 5 -8.99 24.59 22.35
N GLY A 6 -7.70 24.77 22.60
CA GLY A 6 -7.16 25.23 23.86
C GLY A 6 -5.83 25.95 23.66
N ARG A 7 -5.20 26.35 24.76
CA ARG A 7 -3.86 26.95 24.77
C ARG A 7 -3.04 26.37 25.92
N ILE A 8 -1.76 26.15 25.68
CA ILE A 8 -0.77 25.92 26.75
C ILE A 8 -0.09 27.25 27.01
N VAL A 9 -0.04 27.65 28.28
CA VAL A 9 0.68 28.84 28.73
C VAL A 9 1.90 28.38 29.52
N MET A 10 3.10 28.69 29.02
CA MET A 10 4.36 28.45 29.72
C MET A 10 5.22 29.71 29.64
N ASP A 11 5.60 30.28 30.78
CA ASP A 11 6.51 31.43 30.89
C ASP A 11 6.22 32.60 29.92
N GLY A 12 4.93 32.91 29.76
CA GLY A 12 4.47 34.00 28.89
C GLY A 12 4.30 33.64 27.40
N PHE A 13 4.62 32.41 27.00
CA PHE A 13 4.34 31.90 25.66
C PHE A 13 2.99 31.17 25.64
N GLU A 14 2.14 31.54 24.68
CA GLU A 14 0.88 30.86 24.41
C GLU A 14 1.00 30.03 23.13
N THR A 15 0.88 28.71 23.26
CA THR A 15 0.85 27.80 22.11
C THR A 15 -0.57 27.27 21.91
N PRO A 16 -1.17 27.45 20.72
CA PRO A 16 -2.48 26.87 20.42
C PRO A 16 -2.38 25.34 20.39
N ILE A 17 -3.33 24.69 21.05
CA ILE A 17 -3.41 23.24 21.11
C ILE A 17 -4.81 22.74 20.84
N MET A 18 -4.91 21.45 20.59
CA MET A 18 -6.14 20.70 20.61
C MET A 18 -6.21 19.85 21.88
N ILE A 19 -7.41 19.73 22.45
CA ILE A 19 -7.68 18.93 23.64
C ILE A 19 -8.58 17.76 23.22
N ARG A 20 -8.02 16.56 23.28
CA ARG A 20 -8.78 15.32 23.17
C ARG A 20 -9.43 15.02 24.51
N ARG A 21 -10.76 15.12 24.55
CA ARG A 21 -11.57 14.70 25.69
C ARG A 21 -11.97 13.23 25.52
N GLY A 22 -11.48 12.37 26.40
CA GLY A 22 -11.86 10.96 26.45
C GLY A 22 -12.79 10.63 27.61
N GLY A 23 -13.39 9.46 27.55
CA GLY A 23 -13.95 8.76 28.70
C GLY A 23 -12.85 8.21 29.62
N ARG A 24 -13.06 7.00 30.15
CA ARG A 24 -12.09 6.31 31.04
C ARG A 24 -10.90 5.70 30.28
N GLU A 25 -10.91 5.78 28.95
CA GLU A 25 -9.89 5.21 28.06
C GLU A 25 -8.58 6.01 28.06
N ILE A 26 -8.63 7.34 28.22
CA ILE A 26 -7.40 8.16 28.26
C ILE A 26 -6.81 8.10 29.67
N LYS A 27 -5.82 7.24 29.85
CA LYS A 27 -5.14 7.01 31.13
C LYS A 27 -3.80 7.74 31.19
N LYS A 28 -3.42 8.18 32.40
CA LYS A 28 -2.09 8.77 32.65
C LYS A 28 -0.95 7.83 32.25
N SER A 29 -1.12 6.52 32.44
CA SER A 29 -0.13 5.51 32.03
C SER A 29 0.14 5.53 30.52
N CYS A 30 -0.89 5.71 29.68
CA CYS A 30 -0.73 5.88 28.23
C CYS A 30 0.09 7.13 27.91
N TYR A 31 -0.21 8.26 28.55
CA TYR A 31 0.59 9.47 28.42
C TYR A 31 2.06 9.24 28.82
N ASP A 32 2.31 8.64 29.99
CA ASP A 32 3.65 8.41 30.51
C ASP A 32 4.50 7.53 29.59
N MET A 33 3.88 6.53 28.93
CA MET A 33 4.53 5.66 27.94
C MET A 33 4.82 6.38 26.62
N MET A 34 3.90 7.23 26.16
CA MET A 34 3.95 7.83 24.82
C MET A 34 4.64 9.19 24.78
N ARG A 35 4.81 9.89 25.91
CA ARG A 35 5.30 11.29 25.96
C ARG A 35 6.70 11.51 25.35
N THR A 36 7.52 10.47 25.23
CA THR A 36 8.86 10.54 24.63
C THR A 36 8.93 9.92 23.24
N PHE A 37 7.83 9.33 22.76
CA PHE A 37 7.78 8.69 21.46
C PHE A 37 7.63 9.76 20.35
N GLN A 38 8.37 9.57 19.26
CA GLN A 38 8.36 10.47 18.11
C GLN A 38 8.29 9.65 16.84
N HIS A 39 7.38 10.03 15.94
CA HIS A 39 7.24 9.43 14.62
C HIS A 39 6.46 10.39 13.72
N ASN A 40 6.74 10.39 12.41
CA ASN A 40 6.13 11.32 11.46
C ASN A 40 4.61 11.16 11.32
N SER A 41 4.11 9.95 11.59
CA SER A 41 2.69 9.59 11.54
C SER A 41 2.02 9.53 12.91
N TYR A 42 2.67 10.03 13.96
CA TYR A 42 2.15 10.04 15.33
C TYR A 42 1.79 11.47 15.76
N ILE A 43 0.67 11.62 16.47
CA ILE A 43 0.32 12.89 17.11
C ILE A 43 0.96 12.95 18.51
N PRO A 44 1.98 13.80 18.73
CA PRO A 44 2.68 13.86 20.01
C PRO A 44 1.77 14.32 21.15
N HIS A 45 1.92 13.64 22.28
CA HIS A 45 1.23 13.99 23.52
C HIS A 45 1.94 15.17 24.20
N MET A 46 1.39 16.37 24.09
CA MET A 46 1.98 17.58 24.68
C MET A 46 1.71 17.68 26.19
N GLY A 47 0.64 17.07 26.69
CA GLY A 47 0.32 17.06 28.11
C GLY A 47 -0.88 16.21 28.46
N PHE A 48 -0.98 15.84 29.74
CA PHE A 48 -2.12 15.11 30.31
C PHE A 48 -2.64 15.83 31.54
N PHE A 49 -3.95 15.91 31.68
CA PHE A 49 -4.61 16.42 32.87
C PHE A 49 -5.96 15.72 33.07
N THR A 50 -6.54 15.84 34.25
CA THR A 50 -7.91 15.38 34.51
C THR A 50 -8.83 16.59 34.62
N ASP A 51 -10.09 16.42 34.19
CA ASP A 51 -11.11 17.42 34.46
C ASP A 51 -11.74 17.27 35.85
N THR A 52 -12.72 18.11 36.16
CA THR A 52 -13.46 18.09 37.43
C THR A 52 -14.20 16.79 37.71
N SER A 53 -14.40 15.95 36.69
CA SER A 53 -15.02 14.62 36.80
C SER A 53 -13.98 13.49 36.86
N ASN A 54 -12.70 13.83 37.09
CA ASN A 54 -11.57 12.90 37.09
C ASN A 54 -11.39 12.14 35.77
N MET A 55 -11.83 12.73 34.65
CA MET A 55 -11.73 12.13 33.33
C MET A 55 -10.45 12.60 32.64
N GLY A 56 -9.68 11.68 32.08
CA GLY A 56 -8.41 11.99 31.42
C GLY A 56 -8.59 12.86 30.18
N ARG A 57 -7.68 13.83 30.03
CA ARG A 57 -7.63 14.80 28.94
C ARG A 57 -6.22 14.82 28.38
N LEU A 58 -6.12 14.87 27.06
CA LEU A 58 -4.84 14.88 26.38
C LEU A 58 -4.72 16.16 25.54
N ALA A 59 -3.66 16.91 25.79
CA ALA A 59 -3.25 18.03 24.97
C ALA A 59 -2.39 17.51 23.81
N ILE A 60 -2.73 17.93 22.59
CA ILE A 60 -2.08 17.55 21.34
C ILE A 60 -1.87 18.78 20.46
N PRO A 61 -0.93 18.75 19.49
CA PRO A 61 -0.78 19.84 18.54
C PRO A 61 -2.07 20.04 17.72
N ILE A 62 -2.17 21.22 17.10
CA ILE A 62 -3.20 21.50 16.11
C ILE A 62 -3.02 20.55 14.93
N VAL A 63 -4.07 19.82 14.58
CA VAL A 63 -4.16 18.98 13.37
C VAL A 63 -5.22 19.56 12.43
N SER A 64 -5.14 19.26 11.13
CA SER A 64 -6.02 19.89 10.13
C SER A 64 -7.46 19.40 10.23
N ALA A 65 -7.68 18.14 9.89
CA ALA A 65 -9.00 17.50 9.91
C ALA A 65 -8.89 16.05 10.34
N SER A 66 -10.00 15.49 10.84
CA SER A 66 -10.14 14.03 10.95
C SER A 66 -10.11 13.42 9.55
N PHE A 67 -9.40 12.30 9.39
CA PHE A 67 -9.24 11.62 8.11
C PHE A 67 -10.59 11.30 7.44
N SER A 68 -11.55 10.76 8.21
CA SER A 68 -12.90 10.43 7.69
C SER A 68 -13.69 11.62 7.15
N ARG A 69 -13.53 12.80 7.76
CA ARG A 69 -14.17 14.03 7.27
C ARG A 69 -13.53 14.49 5.97
N TRP A 70 -12.20 14.47 5.91
CA TRP A 70 -11.49 14.90 4.71
C TRP A 70 -11.78 13.99 3.52
N VAL A 71 -11.77 12.66 3.71
CA VAL A 71 -12.11 11.69 2.66
C VAL A 71 -13.50 11.97 2.07
N ARG A 72 -14.50 12.24 2.90
CA ARG A 72 -15.88 12.51 2.45
C ARG A 72 -16.06 13.80 1.67
N ASN A 73 -15.14 14.75 1.82
CA ASN A 73 -15.28 16.07 1.23
C ASN A 73 -14.43 16.16 -0.05
N ASP A 74 -13.12 16.06 0.10
CA ASP A 74 -12.16 16.42 -0.95
C ASP A 74 -11.07 15.35 -1.14
N GLY A 75 -10.94 14.41 -0.20
CA GLY A 75 -9.83 13.47 -0.16
C GLY A 75 -10.00 12.22 -1.02
N GLU A 76 -11.23 11.80 -1.32
CA GLU A 76 -11.48 10.52 -2.01
C GLU A 76 -10.75 10.42 -3.36
N GLY A 77 -10.83 11.46 -4.19
CA GLY A 77 -10.15 11.51 -5.49
C GLY A 77 -8.62 11.62 -5.42
N LEU A 78 -8.06 11.85 -4.23
CA LEU A 78 -6.62 11.80 -3.99
C LEU A 78 -6.16 10.44 -3.46
N LEU A 79 -7.07 9.65 -2.90
CA LEU A 79 -6.77 8.33 -2.35
C LEU A 79 -6.91 7.21 -3.38
N PHE A 80 -7.76 7.40 -4.37
CA PHE A 80 -8.04 6.43 -5.41
C PHE A 80 -7.91 7.06 -6.79
N GLU A 81 -7.30 6.32 -7.71
CA GLU A 81 -7.24 6.65 -9.12
C GLU A 81 -8.62 6.41 -9.78
N GLU A 82 -8.85 6.95 -10.98
CA GLU A 82 -10.14 6.84 -11.67
C GLU A 82 -10.59 5.39 -11.93
N ASN A 83 -9.63 4.46 -12.03
CA ASN A 83 -9.87 3.04 -12.23
C ASN A 83 -10.25 2.29 -10.93
N GLY A 84 -10.26 2.98 -9.78
CA GLY A 84 -10.53 2.43 -8.46
C GLY A 84 -9.30 1.92 -7.71
N ASP A 85 -8.11 1.98 -8.32
CA ASP A 85 -6.88 1.55 -7.66
C ASP A 85 -6.45 2.55 -6.60
N MET A 86 -5.72 2.06 -5.59
CA MET A 86 -5.12 2.93 -4.59
C MET A 86 -4.13 3.90 -5.25
N SER A 87 -4.13 5.18 -4.85
CA SER A 87 -3.14 6.14 -5.34
C SER A 87 -1.76 5.90 -4.70
N VAL A 88 -0.71 6.47 -5.29
CA VAL A 88 0.65 6.44 -4.70
C VAL A 88 0.64 7.09 -3.32
N LEU A 89 -0.06 8.21 -3.20
CA LEU A 89 -0.23 8.95 -1.96
C LEU A 89 -0.83 8.07 -0.87
N PHE A 90 -1.94 7.37 -1.16
CA PHE A 90 -2.60 6.55 -0.16
C PHE A 90 -1.76 5.35 0.26
N ARG A 91 -1.06 4.70 -0.69
CA ARG A 91 -0.09 3.64 -0.37
C ARG A 91 0.98 4.13 0.60
N THR A 92 1.58 5.28 0.33
CA THR A 92 2.61 5.87 1.21
C THR A 92 2.05 6.14 2.60
N MET A 93 0.85 6.73 2.70
CA MET A 93 0.20 6.96 3.99
C MET A 93 0.00 5.67 4.81
N ILE A 94 -0.43 4.57 4.17
CA ILE A 94 -0.60 3.28 4.85
C ILE A 94 0.75 2.72 5.27
N ILE A 95 1.77 2.77 4.41
CA ILE A 95 3.13 2.33 4.75
C ILE A 95 3.67 3.08 5.97
N ASP A 96 3.48 4.40 6.04
CA ASP A 96 3.95 5.20 7.17
C ASP A 96 3.19 4.87 8.47
N LEU A 97 1.90 4.50 8.39
CA LEU A 97 1.14 3.99 9.53
C LEU A 97 1.64 2.61 9.98
N CYS A 98 1.97 1.72 9.05
CA CYS A 98 2.58 0.43 9.38
C CYS A 98 3.94 0.61 10.07
N ASP A 99 4.74 1.55 9.59
CA ASP A 99 6.06 1.86 10.15
C ASP A 99 5.94 2.38 11.58
N LEU A 100 4.96 3.26 11.84
CA LEU A 100 4.59 3.69 13.18
C LEU A 100 4.29 2.51 14.11
N ILE A 101 3.42 1.58 13.68
CA ILE A 101 3.02 0.41 14.49
C ILE A 101 4.23 -0.47 14.77
N LYS A 102 5.08 -0.67 13.76
CA LYS A 102 6.34 -1.41 13.90
C LYS A 102 7.26 -0.74 14.93
N CYS A 103 7.54 0.56 14.81
CA CYS A 103 8.38 1.29 15.77
C CYS A 103 7.83 1.20 17.19
N LEU A 104 6.53 1.35 17.40
CA LEU A 104 5.91 1.22 18.72
C LEU A 104 6.14 -0.18 19.31
N HIS A 105 5.96 -1.22 18.51
CA HIS A 105 6.14 -2.60 18.97
C HIS A 105 7.62 -2.97 19.17
N THR A 106 8.52 -2.58 18.26
CA THR A 106 9.92 -2.99 18.31
C THR A 106 10.78 -2.13 19.23
N GLU A 107 10.52 -0.82 19.31
CA GLU A 107 11.36 0.11 20.07
C GLU A 107 10.82 0.39 21.47
N LYS A 108 9.49 0.32 21.64
CA LYS A 108 8.83 0.61 22.92
C LYS A 108 8.16 -0.59 23.55
N ALA A 109 8.08 -1.74 22.85
CA ALA A 109 7.28 -2.89 23.26
C ALA A 109 5.82 -2.51 23.55
N ILE A 110 5.27 -1.57 22.78
CA ILE A 110 3.92 -1.04 22.95
C ILE A 110 3.00 -1.62 21.88
N MET A 111 1.82 -2.09 22.30
CA MET A 111 0.70 -2.35 21.40
C MET A 111 -0.40 -1.31 21.55
N ILE A 112 -0.94 -0.85 20.44
CA ILE A 112 -2.11 0.04 20.40
C ILE A 112 -3.36 -0.83 20.58
N LYS A 113 -4.30 -0.45 21.45
CA LYS A 113 -5.56 -1.21 21.63
C LYS A 113 -6.68 -0.80 20.67
N HIS A 114 -6.63 0.43 20.18
CA HIS A 114 -7.70 1.05 19.41
C HIS A 114 -7.14 1.78 18.19
N LEU A 115 -6.75 1.00 17.19
CA LEU A 115 -6.50 1.52 15.85
C LEU A 115 -7.84 1.58 15.12
N GLU A 116 -8.34 2.79 14.86
CA GLU A 116 -9.60 3.01 14.14
C GLU A 116 -9.54 4.30 13.35
N VAL A 117 -10.33 4.40 12.28
CA VAL A 117 -10.43 5.62 11.45
C VAL A 117 -10.78 6.86 12.29
N GLY A 118 -11.51 6.70 13.39
CA GLY A 118 -11.87 7.78 14.32
C GLY A 118 -10.66 8.44 15.01
N ASN A 119 -9.52 7.75 15.06
CA ASN A 119 -8.27 8.22 15.64
C ASN A 119 -7.26 8.69 14.59
N LEU A 120 -7.63 8.71 13.31
CA LEU A 120 -6.80 9.20 12.22
C LEU A 120 -7.12 10.65 11.87
N TYR A 121 -6.08 11.44 11.70
CA TYR A 121 -6.13 12.86 11.36
C TYR A 121 -5.17 13.16 10.23
N LEU A 122 -5.25 14.37 9.70
CA LEU A 122 -4.29 14.89 8.73
C LEU A 122 -3.34 15.89 9.37
N ALA A 123 -2.08 15.79 8.98
CA ALA A 123 -1.08 16.82 9.29
C ALA A 123 -1.46 18.16 8.63
N ASN A 124 -1.79 18.14 7.35
CA ASN A 124 -2.34 19.27 6.59
C ASN A 124 -3.22 18.73 5.43
N GLU A 125 -4.03 19.57 4.79
CA GLU A 125 -4.93 19.15 3.69
C GLU A 125 -4.34 19.34 2.27
N VAL A 126 -3.30 20.16 2.11
CA VAL A 126 -2.61 20.46 0.84
C VAL A 126 -1.61 19.35 0.46
N ASP A 127 -0.84 18.88 1.42
CA ASP A 127 0.09 17.75 1.35
C ASP A 127 -0.33 16.75 2.46
N PRO A 128 -1.39 15.96 2.22
CA PRO A 128 -2.01 15.17 3.24
C PRO A 128 -1.09 14.03 3.69
N ARG A 129 -0.98 13.88 5.01
CA ARG A 129 -0.30 12.75 5.65
C ARG A 129 -1.15 12.30 6.83
N ILE A 130 -1.30 10.99 6.99
CA ILE A 130 -2.10 10.44 8.08
C ILE A 130 -1.30 10.49 9.37
N LEU A 131 -1.93 11.05 10.41
CA LEU A 131 -1.44 11.05 11.78
C LEU A 131 -2.37 10.23 12.66
N LEU A 132 -1.82 9.34 13.46
CA LEU A 132 -2.53 8.53 14.44
C LEU A 132 -2.48 9.18 15.83
N LEU A 133 -3.66 9.37 16.42
CA LEU A 133 -3.80 9.69 17.84
C LEU A 133 -3.89 8.41 18.67
N VAL A 134 -2.89 8.13 19.49
CA VAL A 134 -2.86 6.93 20.33
C VAL A 134 -3.45 7.26 21.70
N THR A 135 -4.67 6.81 21.98
CA THR A 135 -5.33 7.09 23.27
C THR A 135 -5.21 5.96 24.29
N GLU A 136 -4.97 4.72 23.84
CA GLU A 136 -4.82 3.56 24.71
C GLU A 136 -3.78 2.58 24.16
N VAL A 137 -2.92 2.12 25.06
CA VAL A 137 -1.83 1.20 24.75
C VAL A 137 -1.69 0.12 25.82
N GLU A 138 -1.02 -0.96 25.45
CA GLU A 138 -0.58 -2.03 26.35
C GLU A 138 0.94 -2.18 26.29
N ASP A 139 1.56 -2.30 27.46
CA ASP A 139 2.97 -2.64 27.59
C ASP A 139 3.14 -4.16 27.41
N LYS A 140 3.91 -4.54 26.39
CA LYS A 140 4.28 -5.92 26.06
C LYS A 140 5.76 -6.21 26.30
N SER A 141 6.48 -5.38 27.07
CA SER A 141 7.89 -5.63 27.42
C SER A 141 8.16 -7.01 28.02
N ALA A 142 7.16 -7.65 28.62
CA ALA A 142 7.24 -9.01 29.15
C ALA A 142 6.90 -10.14 28.15
N ALA A 143 6.45 -9.82 26.93
CA ALA A 143 5.97 -10.81 25.95
C ALA A 143 6.76 -10.72 24.62
N ASN A 144 7.47 -11.80 24.27
CA ASN A 144 8.16 -11.94 22.98
C ASN A 144 7.15 -12.19 21.84
N ASN A 145 6.54 -11.12 21.32
CA ASN A 145 5.46 -11.22 20.34
C ASN A 145 5.85 -10.77 18.93
N ILE A 146 7.01 -11.18 18.42
CA ILE A 146 7.43 -10.87 17.03
C ILE A 146 6.40 -11.39 16.00
N GLU A 147 5.65 -12.44 16.34
CA GLU A 147 4.63 -13.02 15.45
C GLU A 147 3.46 -12.08 15.17
N LEU A 148 3.13 -11.16 16.09
CA LEU A 148 2.03 -10.20 15.90
C LEU A 148 2.33 -9.16 14.81
N LEU A 149 3.61 -8.94 14.48
CA LEU A 149 4.01 -8.01 13.42
C LEU A 149 4.09 -8.64 12.02
N LYS A 150 4.02 -9.98 11.91
CA LYS A 150 4.12 -10.66 10.60
C LYS A 150 3.11 -10.11 9.58
N PRO A 151 1.82 -9.94 9.90
CA PRO A 151 0.86 -9.47 8.91
C PRO A 151 1.09 -7.98 8.53
N VAL A 152 1.53 -7.15 9.48
CA VAL A 152 1.88 -5.74 9.20
C VAL A 152 3.06 -5.68 8.22
N GLN A 153 4.08 -6.51 8.44
CA GLN A 153 5.25 -6.58 7.57
C GLN A 153 4.88 -7.12 6.17
N GLU A 154 3.97 -8.09 6.08
CA GLU A 154 3.43 -8.59 4.81
C GLU A 154 2.70 -7.49 4.03
N ILE A 155 1.83 -6.72 4.69
CA ILE A 155 1.11 -5.61 4.05
C ILE A 155 2.09 -4.54 3.55
N VAL A 156 3.08 -4.15 4.36
CA VAL A 156 4.12 -3.21 3.95
C VAL A 156 4.88 -3.73 2.73
N ASN A 157 5.27 -5.00 2.74
CA ASN A 157 5.98 -5.60 1.63
C ASN A 157 5.13 -5.60 0.35
N CYS A 158 3.83 -5.86 0.46
CA CYS A 158 2.92 -5.82 -0.68
C CYS A 158 2.77 -4.39 -1.23
N LEU A 159 2.56 -3.40 -0.37
CA LEU A 159 2.39 -2.01 -0.81
C LEU A 159 3.68 -1.41 -1.39
N ARG A 160 4.85 -1.72 -0.80
CA ARG A 160 6.16 -1.26 -1.30
C ARG A 160 6.52 -1.87 -2.65
N ASN A 161 6.09 -3.11 -2.88
CA ASN A 161 6.32 -3.80 -4.14
C ASN A 161 5.14 -3.66 -5.11
N TYR A 162 4.20 -2.75 -4.88
CA TYR A 162 3.08 -2.56 -5.80
C TYR A 162 3.57 -1.98 -7.14
N PRO A 163 3.07 -2.44 -8.32
CA PRO A 163 3.73 -2.20 -9.60
C PRO A 163 3.57 -0.80 -10.22
N HIS A 164 3.17 0.20 -9.42
CA HIS A 164 2.91 1.58 -9.84
C HIS A 164 4.16 2.37 -10.28
N ASN A 165 5.33 2.03 -9.73
CA ASN A 165 6.60 2.72 -10.01
C ASN A 165 7.70 1.76 -10.48
N TRP A 166 7.34 0.52 -10.81
CA TRP A 166 8.31 -0.44 -11.33
C TRP A 166 8.88 0.05 -12.65
N ASP A 167 10.20 -0.02 -12.76
CA ASP A 167 10.85 0.10 -14.06
C ASP A 167 10.53 -1.12 -14.94
N TYR A 168 10.83 -0.98 -16.23
CA TYR A 168 10.55 -2.02 -17.22
C TYR A 168 11.34 -3.31 -16.96
N HIS A 169 12.49 -3.21 -16.30
CA HIS A 169 13.27 -4.38 -15.92
C HIS A 169 12.56 -5.20 -14.83
N THR A 170 12.12 -4.53 -13.76
CA THR A 170 11.41 -5.10 -12.62
C THR A 170 10.12 -5.79 -13.05
N LYS A 171 9.35 -5.17 -13.95
CA LYS A 171 8.15 -5.76 -14.55
C LYS A 171 8.42 -7.10 -15.24
N GLY A 172 9.47 -7.16 -16.06
CA GLY A 172 9.88 -8.39 -16.74
C GLY A 172 10.35 -9.48 -15.77
N GLU A 173 11.23 -9.14 -14.82
CA GLU A 173 11.72 -10.07 -13.79
C GLU A 173 10.60 -10.61 -12.90
N TYR A 174 9.63 -9.76 -12.55
CA TYR A 174 8.44 -10.17 -11.81
C TYR A 174 7.67 -11.25 -12.56
N LEU A 175 7.35 -11.01 -13.84
CA LEU A 175 6.60 -11.98 -14.64
C LEU A 175 7.35 -13.30 -14.81
N VAL A 176 8.67 -13.26 -15.03
CA VAL A 176 9.52 -14.46 -15.08
C VAL A 176 9.41 -15.24 -13.77
N SER A 177 9.56 -14.55 -12.64
CA SER A 177 9.54 -15.15 -11.30
C SER A 177 8.17 -15.74 -10.97
N VAL A 178 7.09 -15.02 -11.23
CA VAL A 178 5.74 -15.47 -10.88
C VAL A 178 5.28 -16.61 -11.79
N LEU A 179 5.56 -16.58 -13.10
CA LEU A 179 5.23 -17.72 -13.96
C LEU A 179 6.08 -18.96 -13.66
N ALA A 180 7.29 -18.80 -13.12
CA ALA A 180 8.10 -19.93 -12.66
C ALA A 180 7.57 -20.53 -11.36
N ALA A 181 7.18 -19.69 -10.39
CA ALA A 181 6.75 -20.14 -9.06
C ALA A 181 5.26 -20.55 -8.99
N HIS A 182 4.40 -19.89 -9.78
CA HIS A 182 2.94 -19.93 -9.62
C HIS A 182 2.20 -20.20 -10.94
N TYR A 183 2.81 -20.94 -11.88
CA TYR A 183 2.24 -21.26 -13.19
C TYR A 183 0.77 -21.73 -13.12
N ASN A 184 0.49 -22.75 -12.31
CA ASN A 184 -0.84 -23.36 -12.18
C ASN A 184 -1.86 -22.41 -11.56
N LEU A 185 -1.41 -21.49 -10.72
CA LEU A 185 -2.26 -20.53 -10.04
C LEU A 185 -2.66 -19.41 -11.00
N ILE A 186 -1.70 -18.88 -11.76
CA ILE A 186 -1.99 -17.92 -12.84
C ILE A 186 -2.98 -18.53 -13.83
N TRP A 187 -2.73 -19.76 -14.29
CA TRP A 187 -3.63 -20.44 -15.23
C TRP A 187 -5.08 -20.52 -14.71
N LYS A 188 -5.25 -20.91 -13.44
CA LYS A 188 -6.58 -21.03 -12.81
C LYS A 188 -7.25 -19.69 -12.55
N SER A 189 -6.48 -18.61 -12.41
CA SER A 189 -6.98 -17.29 -12.06
C SER A 189 -7.07 -16.35 -13.27
N MET A 190 -6.92 -16.85 -14.51
CA MET A 190 -6.95 -16.01 -15.71
C MET A 190 -8.21 -15.16 -15.84
N ASP A 191 -9.38 -15.71 -15.46
CA ASP A 191 -10.66 -14.98 -15.48
C ASP A 191 -10.66 -13.76 -14.54
N GLN A 192 -9.80 -13.78 -13.51
CA GLN A 192 -9.66 -12.68 -12.55
C GLN A 192 -8.57 -11.68 -12.97
N ILE A 193 -7.52 -12.14 -13.67
CA ILE A 193 -6.37 -11.32 -14.07
C ILE A 193 -6.73 -10.31 -15.16
N LYS A 194 -7.91 -10.38 -15.80
CA LYS A 194 -8.41 -9.38 -16.78
C LYS A 194 -7.35 -8.94 -17.81
N VAL A 195 -6.56 -9.89 -18.29
CA VAL A 195 -5.55 -9.68 -19.33
C VAL A 195 -6.04 -10.35 -20.60
N SER A 196 -5.87 -9.68 -21.74
CA SER A 196 -6.21 -10.23 -23.04
C SER A 196 -5.19 -9.83 -24.10
N TRP A 197 -5.16 -10.61 -25.18
CA TRP A 197 -4.31 -10.30 -26.32
C TRP A 197 -4.64 -8.92 -26.93
N PRO A 198 -3.65 -8.03 -27.12
CA PRO A 198 -3.91 -6.70 -27.64
C PRO A 198 -4.29 -6.77 -29.13
N ARG A 199 -5.31 -6.01 -29.53
CA ARG A 199 -5.76 -5.92 -30.92
C ARG A 199 -5.90 -4.48 -31.36
N GLN A 200 -5.27 -4.14 -32.48
CA GLN A 200 -5.41 -2.85 -33.15
C GLN A 200 -6.26 -3.09 -34.41
N ASN A 201 -7.43 -2.44 -34.49
CA ASN A 201 -8.39 -2.66 -35.58
C ASN A 201 -8.76 -4.15 -35.78
N GLY A 202 -8.86 -4.91 -34.68
CA GLY A 202 -9.18 -6.35 -34.70
C GLY A 202 -8.00 -7.29 -34.97
N VAL A 203 -6.82 -6.76 -35.31
CA VAL A 203 -5.63 -7.53 -35.68
C VAL A 203 -4.55 -7.45 -34.60
N LEU A 204 -3.75 -8.50 -34.45
CA LEU A 204 -2.58 -8.48 -33.56
C LEU A 204 -1.53 -7.47 -34.07
N PRO A 205 -0.90 -6.69 -33.18
CA PRO A 205 0.23 -5.83 -33.54
C PRO A 205 1.33 -6.61 -34.28
N TYR A 206 1.87 -6.02 -35.34
CA TYR A 206 2.88 -6.65 -36.22
C TYR A 206 4.06 -7.24 -35.43
N VAL A 207 4.56 -6.51 -34.46
CA VAL A 207 5.65 -6.94 -33.57
C VAL A 207 5.35 -8.26 -32.84
N LEU A 208 4.11 -8.46 -32.35
CA LEU A 208 3.72 -9.71 -31.70
C LEU A 208 3.62 -10.86 -32.71
N VAL A 209 3.14 -10.58 -33.92
CA VAL A 209 3.06 -11.57 -35.00
C VAL A 209 4.46 -12.08 -35.36
N GLU A 210 5.45 -11.20 -35.47
CA GLU A 210 6.82 -11.60 -35.80
C GLU A 210 7.49 -12.39 -34.66
N ILE A 211 7.24 -12.01 -33.40
CA ILE A 211 7.69 -12.81 -32.25
C ILE A 211 7.08 -14.22 -32.28
N ILE A 212 5.77 -14.32 -32.52
CA ILE A 212 5.07 -15.62 -32.57
C ILE A 212 5.65 -16.50 -33.69
N LYS A 213 5.78 -15.97 -34.91
CA LYS A 213 6.37 -16.71 -36.04
C LYS A 213 7.76 -17.25 -35.72
N HIS A 214 8.61 -16.42 -35.09
CA HIS A 214 9.93 -16.85 -34.68
C HIS A 214 9.88 -17.99 -33.67
N GLN A 215 9.03 -17.87 -32.65
CA GLN A 215 8.90 -18.91 -31.63
C GLN A 215 8.28 -20.21 -32.15
N GLU A 216 7.33 -20.12 -33.08
CA GLU A 216 6.74 -21.28 -33.77
C GLU A 216 7.77 -22.04 -34.61
N SER A 217 8.69 -21.33 -35.27
CA SER A 217 9.81 -21.96 -35.98
C SER A 217 10.74 -22.77 -35.05
N ARG A 218 10.68 -22.52 -33.74
CA ARG A 218 11.44 -23.23 -32.69
C ARG A 218 10.62 -24.27 -31.92
N GLY A 219 9.37 -24.51 -32.35
CA GLY A 219 8.48 -25.53 -31.78
C GLY A 219 7.58 -25.05 -30.63
N SER A 220 7.57 -23.75 -30.31
CA SER A 220 6.63 -23.18 -29.34
C SER A 220 5.31 -22.80 -30.01
N HIS A 221 4.17 -22.97 -29.33
CA HIS A 221 2.86 -22.66 -29.91
C HIS A 221 2.07 -21.70 -29.02
N TYR A 222 1.78 -20.51 -29.54
CA TYR A 222 0.97 -19.49 -28.87
C TYR A 222 -0.37 -19.34 -29.57
N LEU A 223 -1.46 -19.43 -28.81
CA LEU A 223 -2.81 -19.33 -29.36
C LEU A 223 -3.42 -17.99 -28.91
N PRO A 224 -3.67 -17.05 -29.84
CA PRO A 224 -4.32 -15.77 -29.54
C PRO A 224 -5.76 -15.87 -29.01
N SER A 225 -6.32 -17.07 -28.95
CA SER A 225 -7.59 -17.39 -28.29
C SER A 225 -7.43 -17.76 -26.80
N ILE A 226 -6.20 -17.88 -26.31
CA ILE A 226 -5.88 -18.25 -24.93
C ILE A 226 -5.05 -17.12 -24.30
N ASP A 227 -5.65 -16.32 -23.42
CA ASP A 227 -4.98 -15.16 -22.82
C ASP A 227 -3.75 -15.53 -21.98
N PHE A 228 -3.73 -16.72 -21.38
CA PHE A 228 -2.55 -17.21 -20.68
C PHE A 228 -1.33 -17.30 -21.61
N HIS A 229 -1.52 -17.66 -22.89
CA HIS A 229 -0.42 -17.73 -23.85
C HIS A 229 0.19 -16.35 -24.11
N TYR A 230 -0.56 -15.27 -23.88
CA TYR A 230 -0.02 -13.92 -23.97
C TYR A 230 1.00 -13.64 -22.87
N LEU A 231 0.69 -13.99 -21.61
CA LEU A 231 1.61 -13.85 -20.48
C LEU A 231 2.88 -14.69 -20.68
N VAL A 232 2.71 -15.91 -21.18
CA VAL A 232 3.80 -16.84 -21.50
C VAL A 232 4.68 -16.27 -22.62
N LEU A 233 4.08 -15.71 -23.68
CA LEU A 233 4.81 -15.04 -24.78
C LEU A 233 5.65 -13.87 -24.26
N ILE A 234 5.07 -13.00 -23.43
CA ILE A 234 5.79 -11.84 -22.86
C ILE A 234 6.99 -12.34 -22.04
N ARG A 235 6.76 -13.32 -21.16
CA ARG A 235 7.79 -13.92 -20.30
C ARG A 235 8.92 -14.55 -21.11
N ASP A 236 8.60 -15.32 -22.14
CA ASP A 236 9.61 -15.96 -23.00
C ASP A 236 10.40 -14.93 -23.81
N THR A 237 9.72 -13.92 -24.35
CA THR A 237 10.37 -12.84 -25.11
C THR A 237 11.34 -12.05 -24.24
N PHE A 238 10.93 -11.69 -23.02
CA PHE A 238 11.81 -10.99 -22.08
C PHE A 238 13.00 -11.86 -21.63
N LYS A 239 12.74 -13.11 -21.22
CA LYS A 239 13.76 -14.04 -20.70
C LYS A 239 14.80 -14.42 -21.75
N HIS A 240 14.37 -14.60 -23.00
CA HIS A 240 15.20 -15.13 -24.06
C HIS A 240 15.58 -14.09 -25.12
N PHE A 241 15.41 -12.79 -24.84
CA PHE A 241 15.63 -11.68 -25.77
C PHE A 241 16.93 -11.81 -26.59
N PHE A 242 18.06 -12.05 -25.93
CA PHE A 242 19.37 -12.13 -26.60
C PHE A 242 19.54 -13.36 -27.53
N SER A 243 18.60 -14.31 -27.50
CA SER A 243 18.59 -15.45 -28.40
C SER A 243 17.80 -15.21 -29.70
N TYR A 244 17.15 -14.05 -29.83
CA TYR A 244 16.39 -13.69 -31.02
C TYR A 244 17.35 -13.30 -32.16
N PRO A 245 16.96 -13.51 -33.43
CA PRO A 245 17.71 -12.99 -34.58
C PRO A 245 17.88 -11.47 -34.51
N GLN A 246 18.96 -10.96 -35.11
CA GLN A 246 19.29 -9.53 -35.10
C GLN A 246 18.12 -8.65 -35.59
N GLN A 247 17.42 -9.07 -36.64
CA GLN A 247 16.25 -8.35 -37.18
C GLN A 247 15.14 -8.13 -36.14
N LEU A 248 14.90 -9.12 -35.27
CA LEU A 248 13.91 -9.00 -34.20
C LEU A 248 14.45 -8.20 -33.01
N GLN A 249 15.74 -8.30 -32.71
CA GLN A 249 16.36 -7.45 -31.70
C GLN A 249 16.33 -5.97 -32.12
N GLU A 250 16.53 -5.67 -33.39
CA GLU A 250 16.40 -4.31 -33.96
C GLU A 250 14.95 -3.81 -33.89
N LEU A 251 13.98 -4.67 -34.16
CA LEU A 251 12.54 -4.33 -34.05
C LEU A 251 12.13 -4.05 -32.60
N LEU A 252 12.63 -4.84 -31.65
CA LEU A 252 12.29 -4.72 -30.23
C LEU A 252 13.16 -3.72 -29.48
N VAL A 253 14.31 -3.34 -30.04
CA VAL A 253 15.35 -2.45 -29.51
C VAL A 253 16.05 -3.02 -28.26
N SER A 254 15.31 -3.33 -27.20
CA SER A 254 15.79 -3.98 -25.97
C SER A 254 14.67 -4.75 -25.28
N LYS A 255 15.02 -5.58 -24.28
CA LYS A 255 14.00 -6.27 -23.47
C LYS A 255 13.14 -5.27 -22.67
N GLU A 256 13.73 -4.18 -22.17
CA GLU A 256 13.00 -3.11 -21.47
C GLU A 256 12.06 -2.35 -22.42
N HIS A 257 12.49 -2.11 -23.66
CA HIS A 257 11.66 -1.46 -24.67
C HIS A 257 10.48 -2.36 -25.09
N PHE A 258 10.69 -3.67 -25.17
CA PHE A 258 9.59 -4.63 -25.34
C PHE A 258 8.58 -4.57 -24.18
N ILE A 259 9.04 -4.48 -22.93
CA ILE A 259 8.13 -4.32 -21.78
C ILE A 259 7.39 -2.98 -21.83
N ALA A 260 8.05 -1.90 -22.25
CA ALA A 260 7.40 -0.59 -22.47
C ALA A 260 6.31 -0.67 -23.56
N LEU A 261 6.53 -1.45 -24.61
CA LEU A 261 5.52 -1.73 -25.63
C LEU A 261 4.34 -2.55 -25.05
N VAL A 262 4.61 -3.54 -24.19
CA VAL A 262 3.56 -4.31 -23.51
C VAL A 262 2.70 -3.40 -22.62
N ASP A 263 3.30 -2.45 -21.90
CA ASP A 263 2.56 -1.42 -21.13
C ASP A 263 1.58 -0.63 -22.00
N GLN A 264 2.01 -0.24 -23.21
CA GLN A 264 1.17 0.51 -24.15
C GLN A 264 0.04 -0.34 -24.72
N LEU A 265 0.32 -1.62 -25.01
CA LEU A 265 -0.64 -2.54 -25.64
C LEU A 265 -1.66 -3.09 -24.64
N SER A 266 -1.26 -3.27 -23.39
CA SER A 266 -2.11 -3.82 -22.33
C SER A 266 -1.96 -3.00 -21.05
N PRO A 267 -2.61 -1.82 -20.98
CA PRO A 267 -2.63 -1.01 -19.78
C PRO A 267 -3.12 -1.83 -18.58
N ASN A 268 -2.49 -1.67 -17.42
CA ASN A 268 -2.80 -2.35 -16.16
C ASN A 268 -2.44 -3.85 -16.09
N ILE A 269 -1.79 -4.45 -17.08
CA ILE A 269 -1.38 -5.87 -17.04
C ILE A 269 -0.62 -6.24 -15.75
N TRP A 270 0.30 -5.38 -15.30
CA TRP A 270 1.09 -5.62 -14.09
C TRP A 270 0.26 -5.48 -12.82
N LEU A 271 -0.63 -4.48 -12.77
CA LEU A 271 -1.54 -4.25 -11.66
C LEU A 271 -2.48 -5.45 -11.50
N ASN A 272 -3.15 -5.86 -12.58
CA ASN A 272 -4.07 -6.99 -12.52
C ASN A 272 -3.38 -8.30 -12.14
N LEU A 273 -2.15 -8.54 -12.66
CA LEU A 273 -1.38 -9.71 -12.29
C LEU A 273 -0.98 -9.67 -10.81
N TYR A 274 -0.53 -8.51 -10.32
CA TYR A 274 -0.15 -8.32 -8.93
C TYR A 274 -1.35 -8.47 -7.99
N ASP A 275 -2.48 -7.88 -8.34
CA ASP A 275 -3.72 -7.90 -7.55
C ASP A 275 -4.34 -9.29 -7.45
N VAL A 276 -4.06 -10.19 -8.40
CA VAL A 276 -4.57 -11.56 -8.32
C VAL A 276 -3.55 -12.52 -7.75
N ILE A 277 -2.26 -12.32 -8.02
CA ILE A 277 -1.20 -13.29 -7.69
C ILE A 277 -0.28 -12.81 -6.57
N GLY A 278 0.21 -11.58 -6.66
CA GLY A 278 0.98 -10.94 -5.57
C GLY A 278 0.15 -10.73 -4.29
N ASN A 279 -1.16 -10.67 -4.45
CA ASN A 279 -2.17 -10.45 -3.43
C ASN A 279 -2.64 -11.74 -2.73
N ILE A 280 -2.21 -12.93 -3.15
CA ILE A 280 -2.66 -14.21 -2.55
C ILE A 280 -2.24 -14.34 -1.07
N TYR A 281 -1.53 -13.34 -0.53
CA TYR A 281 -1.27 -13.20 0.88
C TYR A 281 -1.94 -12.03 1.63
N THR A 282 -2.58 -10.99 1.05
CA THR A 282 -2.94 -9.81 1.91
C THR A 282 -4.01 -8.76 1.52
N LEU A 283 -4.46 -8.55 0.28
CA LEU A 283 -5.09 -7.25 -0.11
C LEU A 283 -6.42 -7.25 -0.89
N ASN A 284 -7.01 -8.38 -1.30
CA ASN A 284 -8.27 -8.40 -2.07
C ASN A 284 -9.50 -8.33 -1.18
N SER A 285 -9.63 -7.23 -0.45
CA SER A 285 -10.81 -7.00 0.33
C SER A 285 -11.05 -5.49 0.51
N PRO A 286 -12.26 -4.96 0.28
CA PRO A 286 -12.68 -3.69 0.90
C PRO A 286 -12.59 -3.74 2.43
N TYR A 287 -12.28 -4.91 2.98
CA TYR A 287 -11.85 -5.15 4.33
C TYR A 287 -10.37 -4.88 4.59
N VAL A 288 -9.48 -4.48 3.68
CA VAL A 288 -8.06 -4.25 4.04
C VAL A 288 -7.92 -3.24 5.17
N LEU A 289 -8.70 -2.15 5.15
CA LEU A 289 -8.79 -1.26 6.31
C LEU A 289 -9.34 -2.00 7.54
N ASN A 290 -10.46 -2.73 7.41
CA ASN A 290 -11.03 -3.50 8.53
C ASN A 290 -10.10 -4.62 9.05
N SER A 291 -9.31 -5.28 8.22
CA SER A 291 -8.37 -6.35 8.51
C SER A 291 -7.10 -5.77 9.12
N PHE A 292 -6.63 -4.62 8.62
CA PHE A 292 -5.57 -3.82 9.25
C PHE A 292 -5.99 -3.35 10.64
N PHE A 293 -7.25 -2.95 10.81
CA PHE A 293 -7.85 -2.62 12.11
C PHE A 293 -8.14 -3.86 12.98
N CYS A 294 -8.36 -5.05 12.40
CA CYS A 294 -8.56 -6.30 13.15
C CYS A 294 -7.26 -6.95 13.61
N ILE A 295 -6.14 -6.77 12.91
CA ILE A 295 -4.83 -7.32 13.28
C ILE A 295 -4.15 -6.50 14.38
N ALA A 296 -4.50 -5.21 14.49
CA ALA A 296 -4.03 -4.31 15.53
C ALA A 296 -4.87 -4.34 16.83
N VAL A 297 -5.70 -5.38 17.04
CA VAL A 297 -6.59 -5.60 18.20
C VAL A 297 -6.25 -6.94 18.86
#